data_AF-A0A1D2N5C5-F1
#
_entry.id   AF-A0A1D2N5C5-F1
#
_cell.length_a   1.000
_cell.length_b   1.000
_cell.length_c   1.000
_cell.angle_alpha   90.00
_cell.angle_beta   90.00
_cell.angle_gamma   90.00
#
_symmetry.space_group_name_H-M   'P 1'
#
loop_
_entity.id
_entity.type
_entity.pdbx_description
1 polymer ?
#
loop_
_entity_poly.entity_id
_entity_poly.type
_entity_poly.pdbx_seq_one_letter_code
_entity_poly.pdbx_strand_id
1 'polypeptide(L)'
;MFIKQTVKERTRSGKVPLHFCAESGSVQCLDLVLSMEPFLVNTQDEEGYTPLHLAVINGNKDAVRRLVTAGADLNCLDNEKHSLVHWATVCGEVEILNLLLSNGAPASTPDIHLAHPIHYAAQMCGTVNGVSGGSRARFKALSMA
;
A
#
# COMPACT_ATOMS: atom_id res chain seq x y z
N MET A 1 -13.96 27.43 -2.44
CA MET A 1 -12.80 27.51 -3.34
C MET A 1 -11.45 27.24 -2.65
N PHE A 2 -11.29 27.43 -1.34
CA PHE A 2 -10.03 27.10 -0.64
C PHE A 2 -9.73 25.59 -0.51
N ILE A 3 -10.75 24.77 -0.23
CA ILE A 3 -10.57 23.34 0.08
C ILE A 3 -10.11 22.51 -1.14
N LYS A 4 -10.44 22.94 -2.36
CA LYS A 4 -10.03 22.24 -3.58
C LYS A 4 -8.52 22.36 -3.88
N GLN A 5 -7.87 23.41 -3.42
CA GLN A 5 -6.45 23.60 -3.68
C GLN A 5 -5.59 22.79 -2.71
N THR A 6 -6.00 22.73 -1.44
CA THR A 6 -5.26 22.02 -0.39
C THR A 6 -5.23 20.51 -0.57
N VAL A 7 -6.24 19.92 -1.24
CA VAL A 7 -6.28 18.46 -1.47
C VAL A 7 -5.21 17.95 -2.44
N LYS A 8 -4.55 18.83 -3.20
CA LYS A 8 -3.44 18.49 -4.11
C LYS A 8 -2.07 18.80 -3.53
N GLU A 9 -2.02 19.53 -2.42
CA GLU A 9 -0.77 19.93 -1.82
C GLU A 9 -0.03 18.69 -1.32
N ARG A 10 1.27 18.66 -1.64
CA ARG A 10 2.17 17.60 -1.23
C ARG A 10 2.95 18.03 0.00
N THR A 11 3.12 17.11 0.94
CA THR A 11 4.08 17.29 2.03
C THR A 11 5.52 17.25 1.51
N ARG A 12 6.49 17.51 2.40
CA ARG A 12 7.92 17.33 2.08
C ARG A 12 8.26 15.90 1.64
N SER A 13 7.47 14.91 2.04
CA SER A 13 7.63 13.51 1.63
C SER A 13 6.80 13.16 0.39
N GLY A 14 6.24 14.13 -0.32
CA GLY A 14 5.44 13.90 -1.54
C GLY A 14 4.02 13.39 -1.30
N LYS A 15 3.61 13.19 -0.05
CA LYS A 15 2.28 12.67 0.30
C LYS A 15 1.20 13.72 0.09
N VAL A 16 0.13 13.33 -0.59
CA VAL A 16 -1.15 14.08 -0.66
C VAL A 16 -2.12 13.61 0.43
N PRO A 17 -3.16 14.39 0.80
CA PRO A 17 -4.18 14.00 1.79
C PRO A 17 -4.74 12.57 1.64
N LEU A 18 -4.89 12.09 0.41
CA LEU A 18 -5.37 10.72 0.15
C LEU A 18 -4.47 9.63 0.75
N HIS A 19 -3.15 9.87 0.82
CA HIS A 19 -2.20 8.96 1.48
C HIS A 19 -2.53 8.80 2.96
N PHE A 20 -2.80 9.91 3.65
CA PHE A 20 -3.14 9.90 5.08
C PHE A 20 -4.51 9.27 5.34
N CYS A 21 -5.50 9.50 4.48
CA CYS A 21 -6.79 8.81 4.56
C CYS A 21 -6.60 7.28 4.42
N ALA A 22 -5.76 6.84 3.49
CA ALA A 22 -5.47 5.43 3.25
C ALA A 22 -4.68 4.77 4.39
N GLU A 23 -3.67 5.48 4.92
CA GLU A 23 -2.86 5.08 6.08
C GLU A 23 -3.70 4.95 7.35
N SER A 24 -4.65 5.87 7.57
CA SER A 24 -5.57 5.82 8.72
C SER A 24 -6.75 4.85 8.55
N GLY A 25 -7.03 4.37 7.33
CA GLY A 25 -8.17 3.50 7.03
C GLY A 25 -9.51 4.22 6.96
N SER A 26 -9.53 5.56 6.95
CA SER A 26 -10.76 6.35 6.93
C SER A 26 -11.40 6.38 5.54
N VAL A 27 -12.38 5.50 5.31
CA VAL A 27 -13.14 5.42 4.05
C VAL A 27 -13.88 6.73 3.75
N GLN A 28 -14.44 7.39 4.77
CA GLN A 28 -15.12 8.67 4.59
C GLN A 28 -14.17 9.77 4.11
N CYS A 29 -12.94 9.79 4.62
CA CYS A 29 -11.89 10.71 4.17
C CYS A 29 -11.48 10.40 2.73
N LEU A 30 -11.31 9.12 2.38
CA LEU A 30 -11.03 8.69 1.01
C LEU A 30 -12.13 9.14 0.05
N ASP A 31 -13.40 8.91 0.39
CA ASP A 31 -14.56 9.32 -0.40
C ASP A 31 -14.59 10.83 -0.64
N LEU A 32 -14.37 11.61 0.41
CA LEU A 32 -14.38 13.06 0.33
C LEU A 32 -13.28 13.55 -0.63
N VAL A 33 -12.05 13.08 -0.48
CA VAL A 33 -10.92 13.51 -1.31
C VAL A 33 -11.10 13.06 -2.76
N LEU A 34 -11.53 11.81 -2.99
CA LEU A 34 -11.79 11.28 -4.34
C LEU A 34 -12.96 11.98 -5.03
N SER A 35 -13.98 12.43 -4.29
CA SER A 35 -15.10 13.20 -4.85
C SER A 35 -14.67 14.58 -5.35
N MET A 36 -13.61 15.14 -4.76
CA MET A 36 -13.05 16.42 -5.17
C MET A 36 -12.06 16.26 -6.33
N GLU A 37 -11.13 15.30 -6.20
CA GLU A 37 -10.01 15.12 -7.13
C GLU A 37 -9.73 13.60 -7.33
N PRO A 38 -10.45 12.94 -8.24
CA PRO A 38 -10.39 11.48 -8.42
C PRO A 38 -9.05 10.98 -8.95
N PHE A 39 -8.29 11.82 -9.67
CA PHE A 39 -6.98 11.44 -10.22
C PHE A 39 -5.89 11.25 -9.14
N LEU A 40 -6.15 11.62 -7.89
CA LEU A 40 -5.19 11.42 -6.80
C LEU A 40 -4.99 9.95 -6.42
N VAL A 41 -5.88 9.05 -6.86
CA VAL A 41 -5.90 7.62 -6.48
C VAL A 41 -4.56 6.89 -6.74
N ASN A 42 -3.82 7.30 -7.77
CA ASN A 42 -2.53 6.70 -8.17
C ASN A 42 -1.34 7.63 -7.94
N THR A 43 -1.51 8.70 -7.17
CA THR A 43 -0.39 9.62 -6.89
C THR A 43 0.64 8.91 -6.04
N GLN A 44 1.91 8.92 -6.44
CA GLN A 44 3.01 8.38 -5.65
C GLN A 44 3.58 9.45 -4.72
N ASP A 45 4.09 9.04 -3.55
CA ASP A 45 4.93 9.88 -2.70
C ASP A 45 6.42 9.75 -3.11
N GLU A 46 7.34 10.36 -2.35
CA GLU A 46 8.78 10.33 -2.69
C GLU A 46 9.40 8.92 -2.59
N GLU A 47 8.78 8.00 -1.85
CA GLU A 47 9.21 6.59 -1.75
C GLU A 47 8.57 5.72 -2.85
N GLY A 48 7.74 6.31 -3.72
CA GLY A 48 7.00 5.60 -4.77
C GLY A 48 5.71 4.97 -4.28
N TYR A 49 5.33 5.17 -3.01
CA TYR A 49 4.10 4.60 -2.48
C TYR A 49 2.88 5.36 -2.99
N THR A 50 1.89 4.61 -3.45
CA THR A 50 0.54 5.13 -3.72
C THR A 50 -0.32 5.07 -2.43
N PRO A 51 -1.47 5.75 -2.38
CA PRO A 51 -2.43 5.56 -1.29
C PRO A 51 -2.78 4.08 -1.08
N LEU A 52 -2.86 3.29 -2.16
CA LEU A 52 -3.13 1.87 -2.07
C LEU A 52 -2.00 1.09 -1.38
N HIS A 53 -0.73 1.42 -1.64
CA HIS A 53 0.39 0.84 -0.89
C HIS A 53 0.22 1.07 0.61
N LEU A 54 -0.06 2.31 1.03
CA LEU A 54 -0.22 2.63 2.45
C LEU A 54 -1.42 1.92 3.08
N ALA A 55 -2.53 1.76 2.36
CA ALA A 55 -3.67 0.97 2.85
C ALA A 55 -3.31 -0.51 3.04
N VAL A 56 -2.54 -1.10 2.13
CA VAL A 56 -2.08 -2.49 2.20
C VAL A 56 -1.10 -2.67 3.36
N ILE A 57 -0.08 -1.81 3.47
CA ILE A 57 0.95 -1.86 4.51
C ILE A 57 0.35 -1.75 5.92
N ASN A 58 -0.72 -0.95 6.07
CA ASN A 58 -1.39 -0.76 7.36
C ASN A 58 -2.46 -1.82 7.66
N GLY A 59 -2.78 -2.71 6.74
CA GLY A 59 -3.82 -3.73 6.93
C GLY A 59 -5.25 -3.18 6.82
N ASN A 60 -5.45 -2.03 6.20
CA ASN A 60 -6.73 -1.33 6.15
C ASN A 60 -7.64 -1.89 5.03
N LYS A 61 -8.25 -3.05 5.28
CA LYS A 61 -9.08 -3.79 4.31
C LYS A 61 -10.15 -2.96 3.62
N ASP A 62 -10.87 -2.13 4.36
CA ASP A 62 -11.95 -1.30 3.81
C ASP A 62 -11.42 -0.18 2.91
N ALA A 63 -10.29 0.43 3.30
CA ALA A 63 -9.59 1.41 2.48
C ALA A 63 -9.05 0.79 1.18
N VAL A 64 -8.47 -0.42 1.26
CA VAL A 64 -8.04 -1.19 0.07
C VAL A 64 -9.21 -1.42 -0.87
N ARG A 65 -10.32 -1.98 -0.37
CA ARG A 65 -11.53 -2.23 -1.18
C ARG A 65 -12.03 -0.95 -1.84
N ARG A 66 -12.05 0.15 -1.08
CA ARG A 66 -12.55 1.43 -1.58
C ARG A 66 -11.64 2.02 -2.67
N LEU A 67 -10.33 1.96 -2.50
CA LEU A 67 -9.35 2.45 -3.47
C LEU A 67 -9.35 1.59 -4.74
N VAL A 68 -9.46 0.26 -4.63
CA VAL A 68 -9.63 -0.64 -5.78
C VAL A 68 -10.90 -0.27 -6.56
N THR A 69 -12.02 -0.05 -5.86
CA THR A 69 -13.28 0.40 -6.48
C THR A 69 -13.16 1.80 -7.10
N ALA A 70 -12.24 2.63 -6.61
CA ALA A 70 -11.95 3.96 -7.16
C ALA A 70 -11.08 3.92 -8.44
N GLY A 71 -10.65 2.74 -8.89
CA GLY A 71 -9.75 2.62 -10.04
C GLY A 71 -8.27 2.79 -9.70
N ALA A 72 -7.87 2.44 -8.47
CA ALA A 72 -6.46 2.35 -8.12
C ALA A 72 -5.75 1.30 -8.99
N ASP A 73 -4.56 1.64 -9.48
CA ASP A 73 -3.74 0.73 -10.27
C ASP A 73 -3.14 -0.37 -9.37
N LEU A 74 -3.41 -1.62 -9.70
CA LEU A 74 -2.89 -2.78 -8.97
C LEU A 74 -1.49 -3.21 -9.43
N ASN A 75 -1.03 -2.69 -10.58
CA ASN A 75 0.32 -2.90 -11.09
C ASN A 75 1.31 -1.86 -10.58
N CYS A 76 0.89 -0.99 -9.66
CA CYS A 76 1.78 0.01 -9.10
C CYS A 76 2.93 -0.65 -8.34
N LEU A 77 4.10 -0.02 -8.48
CA LEU A 77 5.35 -0.44 -7.87
C LEU A 77 5.92 0.74 -7.07
N ASP A 78 6.53 0.47 -5.93
CA ASP A 78 7.35 1.45 -5.23
C ASP A 78 8.74 1.62 -5.88
N ASN A 79 9.59 2.48 -5.30
CA ASN A 79 10.92 2.75 -5.83
C ASN A 79 11.85 1.50 -5.81
N GLU A 80 11.55 0.51 -4.97
CA GLU A 80 12.28 -0.77 -4.88
C GLU A 80 11.62 -1.86 -5.74
N LYS A 81 10.68 -1.49 -6.60
CA LYS A 81 9.89 -2.39 -7.45
C LYS A 81 9.07 -3.42 -6.68
N HIS A 82 8.76 -3.18 -5.42
CA HIS A 82 7.79 -4.00 -4.71
C HIS A 82 6.39 -3.66 -5.19
N SER A 83 5.66 -4.70 -5.60
CA SER A 83 4.24 -4.61 -5.89
C SER A 83 3.40 -4.68 -4.61
N LEU A 84 2.12 -4.33 -4.70
CA LEU A 84 1.16 -4.48 -3.60
C LEU A 84 1.12 -5.90 -3.00
N VAL A 85 1.34 -6.91 -3.84
CA VAL A 85 1.36 -8.33 -3.43
C VAL A 85 2.58 -8.63 -2.55
N HIS A 86 3.73 -8.00 -2.81
CA HIS A 86 4.90 -8.11 -1.93
C HIS A 86 4.56 -7.57 -0.55
N TRP A 87 4.02 -6.34 -0.49
CA TRP A 87 3.65 -5.71 0.78
C TRP A 87 2.57 -6.49 1.53
N ALA A 88 1.52 -6.97 0.86
CA ALA A 88 0.49 -7.80 1.50
C ALA A 88 1.08 -9.11 2.08
N THR A 89 2.05 -9.71 1.39
CA THR A 89 2.73 -10.93 1.84
C THR A 89 3.66 -10.66 3.02
N VAL A 90 4.46 -9.60 2.94
CA VAL A 90 5.39 -9.15 3.99
C VAL A 90 4.63 -8.77 5.27
N CYS A 91 3.49 -8.09 5.14
CA CYS A 91 2.64 -7.75 6.27
C CYS A 91 1.85 -8.94 6.83
N GLY A 92 1.78 -10.06 6.10
CA GLY A 92 1.01 -11.24 6.50
C GLY A 92 -0.51 -11.06 6.35
N GLU A 93 -0.96 -10.10 5.55
CA GLU A 93 -2.36 -9.72 5.40
C GLU A 93 -3.05 -10.59 4.36
N VAL A 94 -3.35 -11.85 4.73
CA VAL A 94 -3.90 -12.88 3.82
C VAL A 94 -5.21 -12.43 3.16
N GLU A 95 -6.08 -11.72 3.88
CA GLU A 95 -7.33 -11.23 3.32
C GLU A 95 -7.10 -10.14 2.26
N ILE A 96 -6.15 -9.22 2.50
CA ILE A 96 -5.79 -8.17 1.53
C ILE A 96 -5.11 -8.79 0.32
N LEU A 97 -4.22 -9.77 0.54
CA LEU A 97 -3.60 -10.54 -0.52
C LEU A 97 -4.66 -11.19 -1.43
N ASN A 98 -5.64 -11.89 -0.85
CA ASN A 98 -6.73 -12.49 -1.61
C ASN A 98 -7.59 -11.45 -2.34
N LEU A 99 -7.83 -10.29 -1.72
CA LEU A 99 -8.54 -9.19 -2.38
C LEU A 99 -7.76 -8.67 -3.59
N LEU A 100 -6.46 -8.44 -3.47
CA LEU A 100 -5.62 -7.96 -4.57
C LEU A 100 -5.56 -8.99 -5.71
N LEU A 101 -5.35 -10.26 -5.40
CA LEU A 101 -5.29 -11.35 -6.38
C LEU A 101 -6.62 -11.53 -7.12
N SER A 102 -7.74 -11.49 -6.39
CA SER A 102 -9.08 -11.59 -7.00
C SER A 102 -9.44 -10.41 -7.91
N ASN A 103 -8.79 -9.25 -7.70
CA ASN A 103 -8.95 -8.08 -8.58
C ASN A 103 -7.87 -7.99 -9.68
N GLY A 104 -7.04 -9.03 -9.85
CA GLY A 104 -6.08 -9.13 -10.95
C GLY A 104 -4.72 -8.48 -10.69
N ALA A 105 -4.35 -8.26 -9.42
CA ALA A 105 -3.00 -7.79 -9.10
C ALA A 105 -1.93 -8.83 -9.55
N PRO A 106 -0.80 -8.38 -10.10
CA PRO A 106 0.23 -9.28 -10.61
C PRO A 106 0.94 -10.00 -9.46
N ALA A 107 0.80 -11.33 -9.41
CA ALA A 107 1.33 -12.15 -8.33
C ALA A 107 2.81 -12.57 -8.51
N SER A 108 3.34 -12.43 -9.73
CA SER A 108 4.64 -12.98 -10.13
C SER A 108 5.65 -11.92 -10.57
N THR A 109 5.40 -10.65 -10.28
CA THR A 109 6.37 -9.59 -10.56
C THR A 109 7.58 -9.76 -9.64
N PRO A 110 8.81 -9.87 -10.16
CA PRO A 110 10.01 -9.79 -9.34
C PRO A 110 10.28 -8.35 -8.90
N ASP A 111 10.82 -8.18 -7.70
CA ASP A 111 11.38 -6.92 -7.21
C ASP A 111 12.77 -6.62 -7.83
N ILE A 112 13.48 -5.59 -7.32
CA ILE A 112 14.86 -5.29 -7.74
C ILE A 112 15.86 -6.42 -7.46
N HIS A 113 15.58 -7.32 -6.52
CA HIS A 113 16.42 -8.46 -6.15
C HIS A 113 16.04 -9.76 -6.87
N LEU A 114 15.13 -9.71 -7.83
CA LEU A 114 14.54 -10.87 -8.51
C LEU A 114 13.73 -11.80 -7.59
N ALA A 115 13.45 -11.34 -6.36
CA ALA A 115 12.60 -12.01 -5.42
C ALA A 115 11.14 -11.80 -5.81
N HIS A 116 10.45 -12.92 -6.01
CA HIS A 116 9.00 -12.95 -6.17
C HIS A 116 8.30 -12.91 -4.80
N PRO A 117 7.03 -12.46 -4.70
CA PRO A 117 6.30 -12.39 -3.44
C PRO A 117 6.32 -13.69 -2.63
N ILE A 118 6.30 -14.86 -3.29
CA ILE A 118 6.36 -16.18 -2.64
C ILE A 118 7.66 -16.42 -1.85
N HIS A 119 8.78 -15.81 -2.25
CA HIS A 119 10.04 -15.93 -1.50
C HIS A 119 9.93 -15.24 -0.14
N TYR A 120 9.20 -14.12 -0.07
CA TYR A 120 8.90 -13.43 1.19
C TYR A 120 7.94 -14.23 2.06
N ALA A 121 6.93 -14.90 1.47
CA ALA A 121 6.03 -15.79 2.22
C ALA A 121 6.79 -16.92 2.93
N ALA A 122 7.78 -17.53 2.24
CA ALA A 122 8.61 -18.59 2.78
C ALA A 122 9.51 -18.10 3.94
N GLN A 123 10.07 -16.88 3.82
CA GLN A 123 10.86 -16.27 4.89
C GLN A 123 10.02 -16.00 6.14
N MET A 124 8.77 -15.57 5.97
CA MET A 124 7.87 -15.24 7.08
C MET A 124 7.29 -16.48 7.75
N CYS A 125 7.10 -17.59 7.04
CA CYS A 125 6.61 -18.86 7.61
C CYS A 125 7.57 -19.47 8.66
N GLY A 126 8.84 -19.04 8.68
CA GLY A 126 9.81 -19.37 9.75
C GLY A 126 9.72 -18.49 11.00
N THR A 127 9.03 -17.34 10.93
CA THR A 127 8.95 -16.35 12.03
C THR A 127 7.66 -16.41 12.85
N VAL A 128 6.72 -17.32 12.51
CA VAL A 128 5.41 -17.45 13.17
C VAL A 128 5.47 -18.04 14.59
N ASN A 129 6.64 -18.41 15.10
CA ASN A 129 6.81 -18.96 16.45
C ASN A 129 7.12 -17.94 17.56
N GLY A 130 6.88 -16.64 17.34
CA GLY A 130 6.68 -15.74 18.47
C GLY A 130 7.16 -14.32 18.23
N VAL A 131 6.23 -13.45 17.83
CA VAL A 131 5.99 -12.11 18.40
C VAL A 131 4.85 -11.47 17.61
N SER A 132 3.63 -11.60 18.12
CA SER A 132 2.41 -10.95 17.63
C SER A 132 2.38 -9.44 17.88
N GLY A 133 3.51 -8.74 17.70
CA GLY A 133 3.62 -7.30 17.93
C GLY A 133 4.82 -6.59 17.30
N GLY A 134 5.67 -7.27 16.52
CA GLY A 134 6.94 -6.72 16.03
C GLY A 134 7.12 -6.61 14.51
N SER A 135 6.26 -7.25 13.70
CA SER A 135 6.51 -7.40 12.26
C SER A 135 6.48 -6.08 11.46
N ARG A 136 5.85 -5.03 11.99
CA ARG A 136 5.82 -3.69 11.35
C ARG A 136 7.15 -2.94 11.42
N ALA A 137 8.01 -3.23 12.40
CA ALA A 137 9.28 -2.51 12.60
C ALA A 137 10.49 -3.22 11.96
N ARG A 138 10.42 -4.54 11.74
CA ARG A 138 11.56 -5.32 11.23
C ARG A 138 11.88 -5.06 9.77
N PHE A 139 10.90 -4.78 8.91
CA PHE A 139 11.19 -4.44 7.51
C PHE A 139 11.72 -3.02 7.33
N LYS A 140 11.28 -2.06 8.15
CA LYS A 140 11.88 -0.71 8.19
C LYS A 140 13.37 -0.74 8.57
N ALA A 141 13.83 -1.81 9.24
CA ALA A 141 15.22 -2.04 9.57
C ALA A 141 15.99 -2.88 8.52
N LEU A 142 15.30 -3.66 7.68
CA LEU A 142 15.92 -4.51 6.65
C LEU A 142 16.11 -3.79 5.31
N SER A 143 15.29 -2.79 4.96
CA SER A 143 15.52 -1.95 3.76
C SER A 143 16.55 -0.82 4.00
N MET A 144 17.01 -0.65 5.25
CA MET A 144 18.04 0.33 5.66
C MET A 144 19.43 -0.28 5.91
N ALA A 145 19.67 -1.55 5.55
CA ALA A 145 20.95 -2.26 5.69
C ALA A 145 21.45 -2.74 4.33
#